data_AF-A0A937VW59-F1
#
_entry.id   AF-A0A937VW59-F1
#
_cell.length_a   1.000
_cell.length_b   1.000
_cell.length_c   1.000
_cell.angle_alpha   90.00
_cell.angle_beta   90.00
_cell.angle_gamma   90.00
#
_symmetry.space_group_name_H-M   'P 1'
#
loop_
_entity.id
_entity.type
_entity.pdbx_description
1 polymer ?
#
loop_
_entity_poly.entity_id
_entity_poly.type
_entity_poly.pdbx_seq_one_letter_code
_entity_poly.pdbx_strand_id
1 'polypeptide(L)'
;MQNFDELLEVAAILNGPEGCAWDRKQTFQSLQQYVLEEAHEVLEAVDHNDDDKIIEELGDLLYTIVFYAKVAQRTGRFSMEDIIDSVKQKLIRRHPHVFGDLKIETEEELEKNWDKIKSQEKGKDKRTHALEGIPASLPLIARAQKVLKIMMKESVPFYKDRLLTPIDETEFADQMLHLIWLAEGSKLDAESAFRRYLLDVEKRC
;
A
#
# COMPACT_ATOMS: atom_id res chain seq x y z
N MET A 1 -7.28 24.13 8.85
CA MET A 1 -6.32 24.21 7.73
C MET A 1 -5.01 24.84 8.15
N GLN A 2 -5.00 25.81 9.06
CA GLN A 2 -3.79 26.52 9.53
C GLN A 2 -2.60 25.59 9.87
N ASN A 3 -2.79 24.51 10.63
CA ASN A 3 -1.66 23.64 11.05
C ASN A 3 -0.99 22.86 9.90
N PHE A 4 -1.72 22.52 8.83
CA PHE A 4 -1.13 21.80 7.70
C PHE A 4 -0.33 22.75 6.81
N ASP A 5 -0.85 23.97 6.58
CA ASP A 5 -0.13 25.01 5.84
C ASP A 5 1.16 25.40 6.60
N GLU A 6 1.09 25.53 7.93
CA GLU A 6 2.26 25.75 8.80
C GLU A 6 3.31 24.62 8.67
N LEU A 7 2.89 23.35 8.56
CA LEU A 7 3.82 22.24 8.29
C LEU A 7 4.51 22.39 6.92
N LEU A 8 3.78 22.81 5.89
CA LEU A 8 4.35 23.05 4.56
C LEU A 8 5.34 24.22 4.55
N GLU A 9 5.12 25.23 5.40
CA GLU A 9 6.03 26.34 5.64
C GLU A 9 7.29 25.88 6.37
N VAL A 10 7.16 25.12 7.46
CA VAL A 10 8.30 24.51 8.18
C VAL A 10 9.15 23.68 7.22
N ALA A 11 8.52 22.80 6.44
CA ALA A 11 9.22 22.00 5.44
C ALA A 11 9.92 22.85 4.37
N ALA A 12 9.34 23.99 3.99
CA ALA A 12 9.95 24.91 3.03
C ALA A 12 11.20 25.60 3.62
N ILE A 13 11.14 26.01 4.90
CA ILE A 13 12.28 26.60 5.61
C ILE A 13 13.42 25.58 5.72
N LEU A 14 13.12 24.36 6.17
CA LEU A 14 14.08 23.27 6.31
C LEU A 14 14.78 22.95 4.98
N ASN A 15 14.04 22.97 3.87
CA ASN A 15 14.56 22.70 2.53
C ASN A 15 15.11 23.94 1.81
N GLY A 16 15.05 25.13 2.43
CA GLY A 16 15.49 26.39 1.86
C GLY A 16 17.02 26.53 1.80
N PRO A 17 17.55 27.56 1.10
CA PRO A 17 18.99 27.79 0.96
C PRO A 17 19.75 27.84 2.30
N GLU A 18 19.16 28.48 3.30
CA GLU A 18 19.67 28.61 4.66
C GLU A 18 19.21 27.49 5.61
N GLY A 19 18.44 26.52 5.10
CA GLY A 19 17.88 25.42 5.86
C GLY A 19 18.89 24.29 6.15
N CYS A 20 18.38 23.10 6.44
CA CYS A 20 19.19 21.93 6.72
C CYS A 20 19.89 21.42 5.44
N ALA A 21 21.22 21.27 5.53
CA ALA A 21 22.02 20.76 4.42
C ALA A 21 21.72 19.30 4.08
N TRP A 22 21.26 18.51 5.06
CA TRP A 22 20.82 17.13 4.82
C TRP A 22 19.50 17.12 4.04
N ASP A 23 18.52 17.95 4.42
CA ASP A 23 17.23 18.00 3.75
C ASP A 23 17.36 18.39 2.27
N ARG A 24 18.20 19.40 2.00
CA ARG A 24 18.49 19.86 0.63
C ARG A 24 19.09 18.78 -0.27
N LYS A 25 19.80 17.80 0.29
CA LYS A 25 20.46 16.73 -0.48
C LYS A 25 19.53 15.56 -0.81
N GLN A 26 18.34 15.49 -0.21
CA GLN A 26 17.47 14.34 -0.40
C GLN A 26 16.90 14.25 -1.81
N THR A 27 16.64 13.02 -2.23
CA THR A 27 16.08 12.63 -3.52
C THR A 27 14.94 11.65 -3.28
N PHE A 28 14.13 11.37 -4.30
CA PHE A 28 13.10 10.35 -4.16
C PHE A 28 13.65 8.98 -3.77
N GLN A 29 14.85 8.64 -4.24
CA GLN A 29 15.51 7.37 -3.94
C GLN A 29 15.99 7.33 -2.49
N SER A 30 16.62 8.40 -1.99
CA SER A 30 17.07 8.44 -0.59
C SER A 30 15.91 8.48 0.40
N LEU A 31 14.74 8.98 -0.03
CA LEU A 31 13.54 9.02 0.81
C LEU A 31 12.77 7.69 0.88
N GLN A 32 13.09 6.69 0.04
CA GLN A 32 12.33 5.43 0.00
C GLN A 32 12.40 4.62 1.29
N GLN A 33 13.55 4.62 1.96
CA GLN A 33 13.75 3.86 3.20
C GLN A 33 12.86 4.41 4.32
N TYR A 34 12.76 5.73 4.45
CA TYR A 34 11.95 6.38 5.48
C TYR A 34 10.47 6.03 5.32
N VAL A 35 9.93 5.97 4.08
CA VAL A 35 8.53 5.54 3.87
C VAL A 35 8.26 4.15 4.47
N LEU A 36 9.23 3.23 4.40
CA LEU A 36 9.09 1.90 4.96
C LEU A 36 9.29 1.91 6.48
N GLU A 37 10.30 2.62 6.97
CA GLU A 37 10.60 2.78 8.40
C GLU A 37 9.39 3.36 9.13
N GLU A 38 8.92 4.55 8.74
CA GLU A 38 7.77 5.22 9.37
C GLU A 38 6.49 4.35 9.27
N ALA A 39 6.28 3.65 8.15
CA ALA A 39 5.13 2.77 8.02
C ALA A 39 5.21 1.57 8.97
N HIS A 40 6.40 1.03 9.22
CA HIS A 40 6.59 -0.06 10.18
C HIS A 40 6.49 0.43 11.63
N GLU A 41 6.97 1.63 11.94
CA GLU A 41 6.83 2.23 13.27
C GLU A 41 5.35 2.53 13.59
N VAL A 42 4.56 2.98 12.62
CA VAL A 42 3.09 3.07 12.77
C VAL A 42 2.47 1.70 13.09
N LEU A 43 2.89 0.64 12.42
CA LEU A 43 2.37 -0.71 12.69
C LEU A 43 2.75 -1.17 14.11
N GLU A 44 3.99 -0.94 14.52
CA GLU A 44 4.47 -1.26 15.87
C GLU A 44 3.68 -0.48 16.93
N ALA A 45 3.44 0.81 16.72
CA ALA A 45 2.65 1.63 17.64
C ALA A 45 1.20 1.12 17.79
N VAL A 46 0.59 0.68 16.68
CA VAL A 46 -0.74 0.05 16.67
C VAL A 46 -0.74 -1.28 17.42
N ASP A 47 0.26 -2.14 17.19
CA ASP A 47 0.37 -3.44 17.87
C ASP A 47 0.48 -3.28 19.40
N HIS A 48 1.11 -2.21 19.87
CA HIS A 48 1.24 -1.88 21.29
C HIS A 48 0.04 -1.11 21.87
N ASN A 49 -0.95 -0.71 21.05
CA ASN A 49 -2.07 0.17 21.43
C ASN A 49 -1.60 1.46 22.13
N ASP A 50 -0.52 2.07 21.65
CA ASP A 50 0.05 3.30 22.20
C ASP A 50 -0.39 4.51 21.36
N ASP A 51 -1.43 5.21 21.81
CA ASP A 51 -2.02 6.34 21.09
C ASP A 51 -1.03 7.49 20.87
N ASP A 52 -0.15 7.78 21.84
CA ASP A 52 0.83 8.85 21.73
C ASP A 52 1.85 8.51 20.64
N LYS A 53 2.29 7.26 20.61
CA LYS A 53 3.15 6.76 19.54
C LYS A 53 2.47 6.72 18.19
N ILE A 54 1.21 6.29 18.11
CA ILE A 54 0.45 6.31 16.86
C ILE A 54 0.39 7.74 16.28
N ILE A 55 0.19 8.75 17.13
CA ILE A 55 0.17 10.16 16.69
C ILE A 55 1.54 10.61 16.17
N GLU A 56 2.62 10.26 16.88
CA GLU A 56 4.01 10.57 16.49
C GLU A 56 4.34 9.97 15.12
N GLU A 57 4.21 8.64 14.98
CA GLU A 57 4.65 7.95 13.77
C GLU A 57 3.76 8.25 12.55
N LEU A 58 2.45 8.52 12.76
CA LEU A 58 1.59 9.05 11.68
C LEU A 58 2.01 10.46 11.25
N GLY A 59 2.52 11.26 12.18
CA GLY A 59 3.10 12.58 11.92
C GLY A 59 4.35 12.48 11.05
N ASP A 60 5.25 11.54 11.35
CA ASP A 60 6.49 11.34 10.60
C ASP A 60 6.25 10.72 9.22
N LEU A 61 5.29 9.80 9.10
CA LEU A 61 4.82 9.32 7.81
C LEU A 61 4.18 10.44 6.97
N LEU A 62 3.40 11.34 7.59
CA LEU A 62 2.85 12.52 6.92
C LEU A 62 3.96 13.48 6.46
N TYR A 63 4.94 13.76 7.31
CA TYR A 63 6.08 14.61 6.96
C TYR A 63 6.88 14.01 5.81
N THR A 64 7.06 12.69 5.78
CA THR A 64 7.70 11.99 4.66
C THR A 64 6.99 12.29 3.34
N ILE A 65 5.65 12.27 3.30
CA ILE A 65 4.87 12.65 2.11
C ILE A 65 5.10 14.13 1.72
N VAL A 66 5.07 15.04 2.70
CA VAL A 66 5.37 16.47 2.50
C VAL A 66 6.78 16.65 1.93
N PHE A 67 7.75 15.87 2.40
CA PHE A 67 9.12 15.95 1.95
C PHE A 67 9.28 15.47 0.50
N TYR A 68 8.58 14.39 0.11
CA TYR A 68 8.45 14.02 -1.31
C TYR A 68 7.88 15.17 -2.15
N ALA A 69 6.85 15.87 -1.69
CA ALA A 69 6.32 17.02 -2.41
C ALA A 69 7.36 18.15 -2.55
N LYS A 70 8.19 18.43 -1.54
CA LYS A 70 9.27 19.43 -1.65
C LYS A 70 10.37 19.02 -2.63
N VAL A 71 10.78 17.75 -2.64
CA VAL A 71 11.74 17.23 -3.62
C VAL A 71 11.17 17.31 -5.04
N ALA A 72 9.87 17.00 -5.21
CA ALA A 72 9.17 17.11 -6.48
C ALA A 72 9.11 18.56 -6.98
N GLN A 73 8.79 19.50 -6.10
CA GLN A 73 8.70 20.92 -6.40
C GLN A 73 10.05 21.48 -6.82
N ARG A 74 11.14 21.14 -6.09
CA ARG A 74 12.52 21.53 -6.45
C ARG A 74 12.96 21.03 -7.83
N THR A 75 12.43 19.88 -8.25
CA THR A 75 12.74 19.28 -9.55
C THR A 75 11.74 19.65 -10.65
N GLY A 76 10.79 20.55 -10.36
CA GLY A 76 9.79 21.03 -11.33
C GLY A 76 8.81 19.95 -11.79
N ARG A 77 8.53 18.94 -10.96
CA ARG A 77 7.72 17.77 -11.34
C ARG A 77 6.24 17.90 -10.96
N PHE A 78 5.96 18.10 -9.67
CA PHE A 78 4.61 18.25 -9.11
C PHE A 78 4.71 18.89 -7.72
N SER A 79 3.57 19.34 -7.18
CA SER A 79 3.47 19.97 -5.86
C SER A 79 2.64 19.13 -4.86
N MET A 80 2.50 19.62 -3.63
CA MET A 80 1.63 18.98 -2.64
C MET A 80 0.16 19.09 -3.04
N GLU A 81 -0.23 20.19 -3.68
CA GLU A 81 -1.57 20.41 -4.22
C GLU A 81 -1.92 19.37 -5.28
N ASP A 82 -0.98 19.02 -6.17
CA ASP A 82 -1.20 17.95 -7.17
C ASP A 82 -1.48 16.59 -6.52
N ILE A 83 -0.76 16.26 -5.44
CA ILE A 83 -0.96 15.01 -4.67
C ILE A 83 -2.34 15.00 -4.03
N ILE A 84 -2.71 16.08 -3.35
CA ILE A 84 -4.00 16.24 -2.66
C ILE A 84 -5.14 16.20 -3.66
N ASP A 85 -5.04 16.91 -4.78
CA ASP A 85 -6.06 16.93 -5.82
C ASP A 85 -6.23 15.56 -6.46
N SER A 86 -5.14 14.85 -6.73
CA SER A 86 -5.17 13.48 -7.25
C SER A 86 -5.94 12.52 -6.34
N VAL A 87 -5.66 12.54 -5.02
CA VAL A 87 -6.38 11.66 -4.08
C VAL A 87 -7.82 12.11 -3.86
N LYS A 88 -8.08 13.42 -3.74
CA LYS A 88 -9.43 14.00 -3.58
C LYS A 88 -10.33 13.62 -4.75
N GLN A 89 -9.91 13.90 -5.98
CA GLN A 89 -10.70 13.58 -7.17
C GLN A 89 -10.95 12.08 -7.31
N LYS A 90 -9.95 11.25 -7.00
CA LYS A 90 -10.09 9.79 -7.00
C LYS A 90 -11.11 9.31 -5.96
N LEU A 91 -11.06 9.84 -4.74
CA LEU A 91 -12.00 9.45 -3.68
C LEU A 91 -13.42 9.88 -4.01
N ILE A 92 -13.64 11.12 -4.47
CA ILE A 92 -14.98 11.59 -4.89
C ILE A 92 -15.54 10.70 -5.99
N ARG A 93 -14.75 10.46 -7.05
CA ARG A 93 -15.17 9.64 -8.20
C ARG A 93 -15.47 8.19 -7.83
N ARG A 94 -14.74 7.60 -6.88
CA ARG A 94 -14.93 6.20 -6.47
C ARG A 94 -16.00 6.00 -5.40
N HIS A 95 -16.55 7.06 -4.83
CA HIS A 95 -17.66 7.01 -3.88
C HIS A 95 -18.90 7.75 -4.40
N PRO A 96 -19.45 7.40 -5.58
CA PRO A 96 -20.67 8.03 -6.09
C PRO A 96 -21.90 7.78 -5.22
N HIS A 97 -21.81 6.86 -4.27
CA HIS A 97 -22.85 6.62 -3.27
C HIS A 97 -22.80 7.56 -2.06
N VAL A 98 -21.68 8.25 -1.87
CA VAL A 98 -21.52 9.30 -0.85
C VAL A 98 -21.63 10.67 -1.49
N PHE A 99 -21.02 10.88 -2.67
CA PHE A 99 -20.91 12.19 -3.32
C PHE A 99 -21.80 12.36 -4.57
N GLY A 100 -22.67 11.39 -4.87
CA GLY A 100 -23.59 11.43 -6.00
C GLY A 100 -24.91 10.75 -5.65
N ASP A 101 -25.64 10.32 -6.68
CA ASP A 101 -27.01 9.79 -6.52
C ASP A 101 -27.10 8.26 -6.46
N LEU A 102 -25.96 7.54 -6.53
CA LEU A 102 -25.97 6.08 -6.55
C LEU A 102 -26.36 5.55 -5.17
N LYS A 103 -27.43 4.76 -5.09
CA LYS A 103 -27.75 4.04 -3.84
C LYS A 103 -27.07 2.68 -3.83
N ILE A 104 -26.37 2.39 -2.75
CA ILE A 104 -25.75 1.10 -2.45
C ILE A 104 -26.26 0.69 -1.08
N GLU A 105 -26.82 -0.50 -0.97
CA GLU A 105 -27.48 -0.96 0.26
C GLU A 105 -26.68 -2.06 0.97
N THR A 106 -25.73 -2.68 0.26
CA THR A 106 -24.93 -3.78 0.79
C THR A 106 -23.43 -3.58 0.56
N GLU A 107 -22.62 -4.21 1.41
CA GLU A 107 -21.16 -4.23 1.27
C GLU A 107 -20.73 -4.94 -0.04
N GLU A 108 -21.46 -5.98 -0.46
CA GLU A 108 -21.18 -6.68 -1.71
C GLU A 108 -21.40 -5.78 -2.94
N GLU A 109 -22.46 -4.97 -2.94
CA GLU A 109 -22.70 -3.97 -3.98
C GLU A 109 -21.63 -2.87 -3.97
N LEU A 110 -21.17 -2.47 -2.78
CA LEU A 110 -20.08 -1.51 -2.61
C LEU A 110 -18.79 -2.01 -3.27
N GLU A 111 -18.39 -3.26 -2.98
CA GLU A 111 -17.20 -3.88 -3.57
C GLU A 111 -17.32 -3.99 -5.10
N LYS A 112 -18.46 -4.48 -5.60
CA LYS A 112 -18.71 -4.61 -7.05
C LYS A 112 -18.62 -3.27 -7.77
N ASN A 113 -19.23 -2.22 -7.20
CA ASN A 113 -19.21 -0.89 -7.77
C ASN A 113 -17.79 -0.28 -7.75
N TRP A 114 -17.07 -0.44 -6.64
CA TRP A 114 -15.68 0.01 -6.51
C TRP A 114 -14.78 -0.60 -7.57
N ASP A 115 -14.91 -1.90 -7.82
CA ASP A 115 -14.13 -2.61 -8.82
C ASP A 115 -14.52 -2.23 -10.25
N LYS A 116 -15.80 -1.97 -10.52
CA LYS A 116 -16.28 -1.44 -11.79
C LYS A 116 -15.70 -0.07 -12.09
N ILE A 117 -15.67 0.85 -11.11
CA ILE A 117 -15.08 2.18 -11.30
C ILE A 117 -13.56 2.06 -11.53
N LYS A 118 -12.88 1.21 -10.75
CA LYS A 118 -11.44 0.94 -10.94
C LYS A 118 -11.11 0.38 -12.33
N SER A 119 -11.97 -0.46 -12.91
CA SER A 119 -11.73 -1.02 -14.24
C SER A 119 -11.93 0.04 -15.34
N GLN A 120 -12.90 0.94 -15.18
CA GLN A 120 -13.16 2.04 -16.10
C GLN A 120 -12.04 3.10 -16.09
N GLU A 121 -11.49 3.42 -14.92
CA GLU A 121 -10.40 4.40 -14.76
C GLU A 121 -9.08 3.99 -15.43
N LYS A 122 -8.85 2.68 -15.60
CA LYS A 122 -7.60 2.15 -16.15
C LYS A 122 -7.47 2.28 -17.67
N GLY A 123 -8.50 2.80 -18.36
CA GLY A 123 -8.51 2.94 -19.81
C GLY A 123 -8.51 1.60 -20.55
N LYS A 124 -8.73 1.63 -21.87
CA LYS A 124 -8.63 0.46 -22.76
C LYS A 124 -7.18 0.02 -23.01
N ASP A 125 -6.19 0.56 -22.30
CA ASP A 125 -4.83 0.03 -22.32
C ASP A 125 -4.81 -1.24 -21.48
N LYS A 126 -5.13 -2.31 -22.20
CA LYS A 126 -4.82 -3.72 -21.98
C LYS A 126 -3.94 -3.93 -20.76
N ARG A 127 -4.56 -4.33 -19.65
CA ARG A 127 -3.95 -5.41 -18.87
C ARG A 127 -3.80 -6.58 -19.83
N THR A 128 -2.58 -6.86 -20.24
CA THR A 128 -2.27 -8.17 -20.83
C THR A 128 -2.34 -9.24 -19.74
N HIS A 129 -2.16 -8.88 -18.45
CA HIS A 129 -2.23 -9.79 -17.31
C HIS A 129 -2.96 -9.18 -16.09
N ALA A 130 -3.78 -9.98 -15.39
CA ALA A 130 -4.57 -9.54 -14.23
C ALA A 130 -3.73 -9.01 -13.05
N LEU A 131 -2.45 -9.39 -13.00
CA LEU A 131 -1.51 -9.19 -11.89
C LEU A 131 -0.60 -7.95 -12.03
N GLU A 132 -0.61 -7.22 -13.15
CA GLU A 132 0.27 -6.05 -13.42
C GLU A 132 0.14 -4.87 -12.44
N GLY A 133 -0.79 -4.91 -11.48
CA GLY A 133 -1.02 -3.85 -10.49
C GLY A 133 -0.43 -4.09 -9.10
N ILE A 134 0.33 -5.18 -8.90
CA ILE A 134 0.89 -5.54 -7.59
C ILE A 134 2.33 -5.02 -7.51
N PRO A 135 2.66 -4.06 -6.61
CA PRO A 135 4.02 -3.55 -6.49
C PRO A 135 5.02 -4.67 -6.18
N ALA A 136 6.13 -4.72 -6.92
CA ALA A 136 7.20 -5.70 -6.74
C ALA A 136 7.92 -5.55 -5.39
N SER A 137 7.85 -4.35 -4.80
CA SER A 137 8.47 -4.02 -3.52
C SER A 137 7.65 -4.41 -2.30
N LEU A 138 6.43 -4.95 -2.46
CA LEU A 138 5.65 -5.41 -1.32
C LEU A 138 6.36 -6.55 -0.58
N PRO A 139 6.30 -6.59 0.76
CA PRO A 139 6.69 -7.77 1.53
C PRO A 139 6.00 -9.02 0.97
N LEU A 140 6.71 -10.13 0.96
CA LEU A 140 6.33 -11.32 0.19
C LEU A 140 4.92 -11.84 0.54
N ILE A 141 4.58 -11.89 1.83
CA ILE A 141 3.26 -12.33 2.29
C ILE A 141 2.16 -11.37 1.81
N ALA A 142 2.34 -10.06 1.97
CA ALA A 142 1.39 -9.05 1.50
C ALA A 142 1.21 -9.08 -0.02
N ARG A 143 2.30 -9.33 -0.76
CA ARG A 143 2.26 -9.54 -2.21
C ARG A 143 1.43 -10.78 -2.54
N ALA A 144 1.71 -11.91 -1.88
CA ALA A 144 1.00 -13.16 -2.10
C ALA A 144 -0.50 -13.02 -1.82
N GLN A 145 -0.89 -12.38 -0.73
CA GLN A 145 -2.30 -12.10 -0.43
C GLN A 145 -2.99 -11.31 -1.57
N LYS A 146 -2.31 -10.30 -2.14
CA LYS A 146 -2.86 -9.56 -3.30
C LYS A 146 -2.97 -10.44 -4.56
N VAL A 147 -1.96 -11.27 -4.84
CA VAL A 147 -2.00 -12.22 -5.97
C VAL A 147 -3.19 -13.16 -5.81
N LEU A 148 -3.33 -13.79 -4.64
CA LEU A 148 -4.41 -14.73 -4.32
C LEU A 148 -5.78 -14.06 -4.43
N LYS A 149 -5.95 -12.85 -3.88
CA LYS A 149 -7.22 -12.11 -3.97
C LYS A 149 -7.63 -11.86 -5.42
N ILE A 150 -6.68 -11.52 -6.29
CA ILE A 150 -6.96 -11.35 -7.73
C ILE A 150 -7.28 -12.70 -8.38
N MET A 151 -6.52 -13.76 -8.09
CA MET A 151 -6.76 -15.09 -8.69
C MET A 151 -8.10 -15.71 -8.30
N MET A 152 -8.51 -15.58 -7.02
CA MET A 152 -9.81 -16.02 -6.54
C MET A 152 -10.95 -15.29 -7.26
N LYS A 153 -10.79 -13.98 -7.46
CA LYS A 153 -11.77 -13.15 -8.15
C LYS A 153 -11.90 -13.49 -9.64
N GLU A 154 -10.78 -13.71 -10.33
CA GLU A 154 -10.75 -14.05 -11.76
C GLU A 154 -11.09 -15.53 -12.03
N SER A 155 -11.48 -16.30 -11.00
CA SER A 155 -11.86 -17.71 -11.14
C SER A 155 -10.77 -18.58 -11.78
N VAL A 156 -9.49 -18.31 -11.47
CA VAL A 156 -8.36 -19.07 -11.99
C VAL A 156 -8.49 -20.54 -11.50
N PRO A 157 -8.43 -21.54 -12.41
CA PRO A 157 -8.72 -22.94 -12.07
C PRO A 157 -7.94 -23.50 -10.89
N PHE A 158 -6.74 -22.98 -10.64
CA PHE A 158 -5.83 -23.42 -9.58
C PHE A 158 -6.44 -23.42 -8.16
N TYR A 159 -7.41 -22.54 -7.88
CA TYR A 159 -8.02 -22.42 -6.54
C TYR A 159 -9.47 -22.89 -6.46
N LYS A 160 -10.11 -23.24 -7.58
CA LYS A 160 -11.56 -23.58 -7.61
C LYS A 160 -11.93 -24.80 -6.78
N ASP A 161 -10.99 -25.74 -6.62
CA ASP A 161 -11.25 -27.03 -5.96
C ASP A 161 -10.68 -27.09 -4.52
N ARG A 162 -10.08 -26.01 -4.02
CA ARG A 162 -9.63 -25.95 -2.63
C ARG A 162 -10.75 -25.42 -1.75
N LEU A 163 -11.31 -26.29 -0.93
CA LEU A 163 -12.21 -25.89 0.16
C LEU A 163 -11.42 -25.03 1.15
N LEU A 164 -11.87 -23.80 1.35
CA LEU A 164 -11.38 -22.93 2.42
C LEU A 164 -12.23 -23.20 3.66
N THR A 165 -11.61 -23.73 4.70
CA THR A 165 -12.20 -23.73 6.04
C THR A 165 -11.74 -22.43 6.72
N PRO A 166 -12.65 -21.52 7.09
CA PRO A 166 -12.27 -20.33 7.86
C PRO A 166 -11.62 -20.76 9.18
N ILE A 167 -10.54 -20.07 9.53
CA ILE A 167 -9.80 -20.22 10.79
C ILE A 167 -9.66 -18.84 11.43
N ASP A 168 -9.46 -18.80 12.74
CA ASP A 168 -9.20 -17.54 13.44
C ASP A 168 -7.74 -17.08 13.30
N GLU A 169 -7.45 -15.89 13.83
CA GLU A 169 -6.12 -15.27 13.77
C GLU A 169 -5.04 -16.11 14.48
N THR A 170 -5.39 -16.72 15.61
CA THR A 170 -4.44 -17.52 16.41
C THR A 170 -4.12 -18.81 15.69
N GLU A 171 -5.12 -19.49 15.14
CA GLU A 171 -4.96 -20.70 14.33
C GLU A 171 -4.16 -20.42 13.06
N PHE A 172 -4.39 -19.29 12.39
CA PHE A 172 -3.61 -18.89 11.20
C PHE A 172 -2.14 -18.64 11.55
N ALA A 173 -1.88 -17.90 12.64
CA ALA A 173 -0.52 -17.62 13.10
C ALA A 173 0.23 -18.91 13.48
N ASP A 174 -0.42 -19.84 14.18
CA ASP A 174 0.16 -21.15 14.53
C ASP A 174 0.51 -21.97 13.27
N GLN A 175 -0.37 -22.01 12.27
CA GLN A 175 -0.10 -22.67 11.00
C GLN A 175 1.06 -22.03 10.24
N MET A 176 1.17 -20.70 10.24
CA MET A 176 2.30 -19.99 9.63
C MET A 176 3.62 -20.33 10.31
N LEU A 177 3.65 -20.36 11.65
CA LEU A 177 4.83 -20.75 12.41
C LEU A 177 5.18 -22.22 12.14
N HIS A 178 4.19 -23.11 12.06
CA HIS A 178 4.40 -24.51 11.72
C HIS A 178 5.03 -24.69 10.33
N LEU A 179 4.61 -23.91 9.33
CA LEU A 179 5.20 -23.94 7.98
C LEU A 179 6.66 -23.47 7.99
N ILE A 180 6.98 -22.45 8.78
CA ILE A 180 8.36 -21.99 8.97
C ILE A 180 9.19 -23.09 9.65
N TRP A 181 8.67 -23.69 10.71
CA TRP A 181 9.31 -24.82 11.40
C TRP A 181 9.56 -26.02 10.47
N LEU A 182 8.59 -26.34 9.61
CA LEU A 182 8.72 -27.38 8.60
C LEU A 182 9.82 -27.03 7.58
N ALA A 183 9.92 -25.77 7.15
CA ALA A 183 10.97 -25.30 6.26
C ALA A 183 12.36 -25.46 6.91
N GLU A 184 12.51 -25.06 8.18
CA GLU A 184 13.74 -25.25 8.96
C GLU A 184 14.14 -26.73 9.06
N GLY A 185 13.20 -27.59 9.45
CA GLY A 185 13.42 -29.05 9.52
C GLY A 185 13.78 -29.66 8.17
N SER A 186 13.35 -29.04 7.08
CA SER A 186 13.65 -29.43 5.70
C SER A 186 14.90 -28.75 5.13
N LYS A 187 15.57 -27.87 5.88
CA LYS A 187 16.71 -27.04 5.44
C LYS A 187 16.38 -26.17 4.23
N LEU A 188 15.17 -25.60 4.21
CA LEU A 188 14.69 -24.69 3.18
C LEU A 188 14.64 -23.26 3.72
N ASP A 189 15.10 -22.31 2.92
CA ASP A 189 14.83 -20.89 3.15
C ASP A 189 13.38 -20.59 2.72
N ALA A 190 12.49 -20.41 3.70
CA ALA A 190 11.05 -20.26 3.48
C ALA A 190 10.72 -19.07 2.56
N GLU A 191 11.37 -17.93 2.79
CA GLU A 191 11.21 -16.69 2.01
C GLU A 191 11.59 -16.90 0.53
N SER A 192 12.78 -17.45 0.24
CA SER A 192 13.26 -17.68 -1.11
C SER A 192 12.49 -18.79 -1.82
N ALA A 193 12.06 -19.83 -1.09
CA ALA A 193 11.20 -20.88 -1.61
C ALA A 193 9.84 -20.29 -2.04
N PHE A 194 9.22 -19.52 -1.17
CA PHE A 194 7.91 -18.92 -1.45
C PHE A 194 8.00 -17.85 -2.55
N ARG A 195 9.04 -17.01 -2.55
CA ARG A 195 9.28 -16.01 -3.61
C ARG A 195 9.39 -16.65 -4.99
N ARG A 196 10.19 -17.71 -5.12
CA ARG A 196 10.36 -18.42 -6.40
C ARG A 196 9.05 -19.05 -6.87
N TYR A 197 8.31 -19.66 -5.95
CA TYR A 197 7.02 -20.27 -6.26
C TYR A 197 5.98 -19.22 -6.68
N LEU A 198 5.88 -18.11 -5.95
CA LEU A 198 4.96 -17.02 -6.27
C LEU A 198 5.24 -16.43 -7.66
N LEU A 199 6.50 -16.22 -8.02
CA LEU A 199 6.89 -15.78 -9.38
C LEU A 199 6.47 -16.77 -10.47
N ASP A 200 6.51 -18.07 -10.21
CA ASP A 200 6.04 -19.09 -11.16
C ASP A 200 4.51 -19.11 -11.26
N VAL A 201 3.79 -18.92 -10.16
CA VAL A 201 2.32 -18.73 -10.16
C VAL A 201 1.95 -17.50 -10.98
N GLU A 202 2.64 -16.38 -10.79
CA GLU A 202 2.38 -15.13 -11.52
C GLU A 202 2.58 -15.29 -13.03
N LYS A 203 3.56 -16.08 -13.48
CA LYS A 203 3.80 -16.37 -14.91
C LYS A 203 2.71 -17.22 -15.56
N ARG A 204 1.94 -17.96 -14.78
CA ARG A 204 0.88 -18.86 -15.26
C ARG A 204 -0.48 -18.16 -15.38
N CYS A 205 -0.57 -16.89 -14.97
CA CYS A 205 -1.78 -16.07 -14.98
C CYS A 205 -1.73 -14.99 -16.08
#